data_AF-A0A7X6HD00-F1
#
_entry.id   AF-A0A7X6HD00-F1
#
_cell.length_a   1.000
_cell.length_b   1.000
_cell.length_c   1.000
_cell.angle_alpha   90.00
_cell.angle_beta   90.00
_cell.angle_gamma   90.00
#
_symmetry.space_group_name_H-M   'P 1'
#
loop_
_entity.id
_entity.type
_entity.pdbx_description
1 polymer ?
#
loop_
_entity_poly.entity_id
_entity_poly.type
_entity_poly.pdbx_seq_one_letter_code
_entity_poly.pdbx_strand_id
1 'polypeptide(L)'
;MPTCHNTARCRRLYPALTLAGLLAAGCAGGADQAQTASPGANTTPPGPSGPGAAPTSGPAVSDWTQEDTGGKFVPAPEDYYQPFEVEACGGTVTIAAGDVRRTEYKASRQEDGSMRLDFRGGLTLDVSRDSDGARLDELEASGPGYELRSRDGLTAIWSWDGPSLVTAFDDVENSAFQKEGLPRMVYFTGGRIAGKTVSPETPDAGTVSAEITQNSAKGVQDVCRMLDAAANTPPAETVSP
;
A
#
# COMPACT_ATOMS: atom_id res chain seq x y z
N MET A 1 2.72 29.48 39.52
CA MET A 1 3.15 28.24 38.84
C MET A 1 2.09 27.91 37.79
N PRO A 2 2.30 28.22 36.50
CA PRO A 2 1.28 27.98 35.50
C PRO A 2 1.36 26.55 34.99
N THR A 3 0.21 25.90 35.02
CA THR A 3 -0.11 24.62 34.38
C THR A 3 -0.15 24.78 32.86
N CYS A 4 0.59 23.95 32.13
CA CYS A 4 0.39 23.75 30.68
C CYS A 4 -0.43 22.46 30.47
N HIS A 5 -1.69 22.64 30.07
CA HIS A 5 -2.43 21.67 29.26
C HIS A 5 -1.92 21.78 27.81
N ASN A 6 -1.43 20.69 27.21
CA ASN A 6 -1.56 20.54 25.77
C ASN A 6 -1.42 19.07 25.33
N THR A 7 -2.53 18.60 24.75
CA THR A 7 -2.67 17.57 23.72
C THR A 7 -1.39 17.24 22.95
N ALA A 8 -0.70 16.18 23.37
CA ALA A 8 0.28 15.50 22.54
C ALA A 8 -0.45 14.61 21.53
N ARG A 9 -0.77 15.18 20.35
CA ARG A 9 -0.93 14.36 19.15
C ARG A 9 0.42 13.69 18.92
N CYS A 10 0.50 12.39 19.18
CA CYS A 10 1.58 11.53 18.71
C CYS A 10 1.60 11.56 17.18
N ARG A 11 2.19 12.60 16.59
CA ARG A 11 2.83 12.46 15.28
C ARG A 11 4.07 11.61 15.52
N ARG A 12 3.91 10.29 15.46
CA ARG A 12 5.05 9.42 15.18
C ARG A 12 5.53 9.83 13.80
N LEU A 13 6.66 10.52 13.79
CA LEU A 13 7.49 10.72 12.62
C LEU A 13 7.90 9.31 12.17
N TYR A 14 7.18 8.74 11.21
CA TYR A 14 7.69 7.62 10.45
C TYR A 14 8.77 8.18 9.54
N PRO A 15 10.05 7.80 9.70
CA PRO A 15 11.05 8.20 8.75
C PRO A 15 10.68 7.61 7.39
N ALA A 16 10.58 8.49 6.39
CA ALA A 16 10.62 8.21 4.97
C ALA A 16 11.53 7.01 4.67
N LEU A 17 10.91 5.85 4.40
CA LEU A 17 11.64 4.61 4.20
C LEU A 17 11.74 4.36 2.71
N THR A 18 12.92 4.73 2.28
CA THR A 18 13.33 4.73 0.91
C THR A 18 14.10 3.45 0.65
N LEU A 19 13.54 2.57 -0.18
CA LEU A 19 14.02 1.21 -0.41
C LEU A 19 15.27 1.18 -1.30
N ALA A 20 16.35 1.83 -0.87
CA ALA A 20 17.65 1.74 -1.50
C ALA A 20 18.76 2.09 -0.49
N GLY A 21 19.65 1.14 -0.24
CA GLY A 21 20.87 1.38 0.52
C GLY A 21 21.92 0.29 0.37
N LEU A 22 22.74 0.33 -0.69
CA LEU A 22 24.17 0.70 -0.59
C LEU A 22 24.95 0.64 -1.94
N LEU A 23 25.72 1.72 -2.18
CA LEU A 23 26.97 1.89 -2.95
C LEU A 23 26.98 1.89 -4.50
N ALA A 24 27.14 3.08 -5.08
CA ALA A 24 28.41 3.53 -5.68
C ALA A 24 28.41 5.05 -5.95
N ALA A 25 29.41 5.74 -5.41
CA ALA A 25 29.68 7.16 -5.67
C ALA A 25 30.29 7.34 -7.08
N GLY A 26 29.74 8.29 -7.85
CA GLY A 26 30.29 8.75 -9.12
C GLY A 26 30.15 10.27 -9.24
N CYS A 27 31.27 10.96 -9.42
CA CYS A 27 31.39 12.41 -9.41
C CYS A 27 30.95 13.10 -10.72
N ALA A 28 30.47 14.34 -10.54
CA ALA A 28 30.78 15.56 -11.31
C ALA A 28 30.02 15.95 -12.61
N GLY A 29 29.67 17.25 -12.64
CA GLY A 29 29.39 18.11 -13.81
C GLY A 29 27.92 18.57 -13.87
N GLY A 30 27.51 19.84 -13.79
CA GLY A 30 28.19 21.12 -13.97
C GLY A 30 27.51 21.94 -15.08
N ALA A 31 26.95 23.12 -14.72
CA ALA A 31 26.41 24.19 -15.59
C ALA A 31 25.08 23.88 -16.35
N ASP A 32 24.18 24.81 -16.67
CA ASP A 32 24.24 26.27 -16.74
C ASP A 32 22.82 26.88 -16.65
N GLN A 33 22.73 28.13 -16.19
CA GLN A 33 21.47 28.89 -16.11
C GLN A 33 21.09 29.49 -17.48
N ALA A 34 19.78 29.54 -17.78
CA ALA A 34 19.22 30.57 -18.65
C ALA A 34 17.76 30.85 -18.29
N GLN A 35 17.53 31.95 -17.55
CA GLN A 35 16.22 32.57 -17.37
C GLN A 35 15.91 33.48 -18.55
N THR A 36 14.78 33.26 -19.22
CA THR A 36 14.15 34.24 -20.10
C THR A 36 12.83 34.68 -19.48
N ALA A 37 12.73 35.98 -19.20
CA ALA A 37 11.52 36.62 -18.71
C ALA A 37 10.53 36.89 -19.87
N SER A 38 9.24 36.79 -19.57
CA SER A 38 8.16 37.39 -20.38
C SER A 38 7.04 37.88 -19.46
N PRO A 39 6.40 39.03 -19.73
CA PRO A 39 5.49 39.69 -18.80
C PRO A 39 4.00 39.42 -19.06
N GLY A 40 3.23 39.38 -17.96
CA GLY A 40 1.85 39.87 -17.92
C GLY A 40 0.73 38.83 -17.94
N ALA A 41 0.10 38.60 -16.78
CA ALA A 41 -1.37 38.42 -16.66
C ALA A 41 -1.83 38.39 -15.19
N ASN A 42 -2.82 39.24 -14.89
CA ASN A 42 -3.84 39.19 -13.84
C ASN A 42 -3.62 38.29 -12.60
N THR A 43 -3.33 38.93 -11.47
CA THR A 43 -3.38 38.30 -10.14
C THR A 43 -4.80 38.35 -9.56
N THR A 44 -5.53 37.25 -9.69
CA THR A 44 -6.56 36.85 -8.73
C THR A 44 -5.85 36.23 -7.51
N PRO A 45 -6.21 36.57 -6.26
CA PRO A 45 -5.58 35.96 -5.09
C PRO A 45 -5.89 34.45 -5.06
N PRO A 46 -4.89 33.55 -5.00
CA PRO A 46 -5.13 32.16 -4.68
C PRO A 46 -5.65 32.07 -3.24
N GLY A 47 -6.80 31.42 -3.07
CA GLY A 47 -7.26 30.98 -1.75
C GLY A 47 -6.21 30.06 -1.11
N PRO A 48 -6.15 29.97 0.22
CA PRO A 48 -5.16 29.14 0.89
C PRO A 48 -5.34 27.68 0.46
N SER A 49 -4.43 27.19 -0.36
CA SER A 49 -4.21 25.76 -0.55
C SER A 49 -3.98 25.17 0.84
N GLY A 50 -4.90 24.32 1.28
CA GLY A 50 -4.69 23.50 2.47
C GLY A 50 -3.38 22.72 2.34
N PRO A 51 -2.74 22.33 3.45
CA PRO A 51 -1.57 21.47 3.38
C PRO A 51 -1.96 20.19 2.63
N GLY A 52 -1.46 20.04 1.41
CA GLY A 52 -1.58 18.79 0.68
C GLY A 52 -0.94 17.71 1.54
N ALA A 53 -1.75 16.72 1.94
CA ALA A 53 -1.21 15.53 2.59
C ALA A 53 -0.13 14.97 1.67
N ALA A 54 1.05 14.72 2.23
CA ALA A 54 2.09 14.02 1.48
C ALA A 54 1.52 12.67 1.04
N PRO A 55 1.85 12.19 -0.17
CA PRO A 55 1.44 10.85 -0.58
C PRO A 55 1.93 9.85 0.47
N THR A 56 1.01 9.06 1.02
CA THR A 56 1.37 7.95 1.90
C THR A 56 2.00 6.88 1.02
N SER A 57 3.33 6.81 1.01
CA SER A 57 4.08 5.71 0.40
C SER A 57 3.61 4.39 1.01
N GLY A 58 3.47 3.33 0.20
CA GLY A 58 3.07 2.00 0.69
C GLY A 58 3.97 1.47 1.82
N PRO A 59 3.56 0.38 2.51
CA PRO A 59 4.31 -0.15 3.64
C PRO A 59 5.76 -0.47 3.27
N ALA A 60 6.67 -0.11 4.17
CA ALA A 60 8.08 -0.41 4.00
C ALA A 60 8.31 -1.92 3.89
N VAL A 61 9.20 -2.33 2.99
CA VAL A 61 9.55 -3.74 2.82
C VAL A 61 10.59 -4.06 3.86
N SER A 62 10.19 -4.82 4.86
CA SER A 62 11.06 -5.30 5.93
C SER A 62 12.14 -6.26 5.40
N ASP A 63 13.31 -6.24 6.02
CA ASP A 63 14.53 -6.93 5.57
C ASP A 63 14.38 -8.45 5.33
N TRP A 64 13.38 -9.09 5.93
CA TRP A 64 13.13 -10.53 5.79
C TRP A 64 12.79 -10.97 4.36
N THR A 65 12.37 -10.04 3.49
CA THR A 65 12.10 -10.36 2.07
C THR A 65 13.38 -10.54 1.25
N GLN A 66 14.55 -10.22 1.80
CA GLN A 66 15.83 -10.25 1.08
C GLN A 66 16.58 -11.59 1.19
N GLU A 67 16.22 -12.41 2.17
CA GLU A 67 16.86 -13.70 2.42
C GLU A 67 16.23 -14.82 1.60
N ASP A 68 17.05 -15.60 0.90
CA ASP A 68 16.58 -16.77 0.16
C ASP A 68 16.17 -17.88 1.14
N THR A 69 15.00 -18.47 0.91
CA THR A 69 14.45 -19.53 1.77
C THR A 69 14.96 -20.93 1.41
N GLY A 70 15.90 -21.05 0.46
CA GLY A 70 16.41 -22.33 -0.04
C GLY A 70 15.33 -23.15 -0.74
N GLY A 71 14.38 -22.49 -1.38
CA GLY A 71 13.27 -23.11 -2.11
C GLY A 71 12.16 -23.70 -1.22
N LYS A 72 12.12 -23.38 0.07
CA LYS A 72 11.12 -23.89 1.02
C LYS A 72 10.14 -22.80 1.43
N PHE A 73 8.88 -23.17 1.58
CA PHE A 73 7.94 -22.31 2.30
C PHE A 73 8.27 -22.34 3.79
N VAL A 74 8.42 -21.16 4.37
CA VAL A 74 8.64 -20.95 5.81
C VAL A 74 7.55 -20.01 6.35
N PRO A 75 7.23 -20.06 7.65
CA PRO A 75 6.26 -19.13 8.23
C PRO A 75 6.67 -17.67 8.00
N ALA A 76 5.70 -16.81 7.68
CA ALA A 76 5.92 -15.37 7.60
C ALA A 76 6.32 -14.82 8.99
N PRO A 77 7.28 -13.90 9.07
CA PRO A 77 7.73 -13.32 10.34
C PRO A 77 6.69 -12.35 10.93
N GLU A 78 6.85 -11.98 12.20
CA GLU A 78 5.91 -11.08 12.89
C GLU A 78 5.75 -9.72 12.18
N ASP A 79 6.82 -9.22 11.58
CA ASP A 79 6.84 -7.96 10.85
C ASP A 79 5.87 -7.94 9.65
N TYR A 80 5.58 -9.10 9.05
CA TYR A 80 4.60 -9.22 7.96
C TYR A 80 3.18 -8.87 8.39
N TYR A 81 2.87 -9.00 9.68
CA TYR A 81 1.54 -8.80 10.22
C TYR A 81 1.34 -7.42 10.88
N GLN A 82 2.33 -6.53 10.76
CA GLN A 82 2.18 -5.17 11.27
C GLN A 82 1.10 -4.42 10.48
N PRO A 83 0.26 -3.63 11.17
CA PRO A 83 -0.77 -2.85 10.49
C PRO A 83 -0.16 -1.76 9.62
N PHE A 84 -0.88 -1.37 8.57
CA PHE A 84 -0.53 -0.23 7.73
C PHE A 84 -1.75 0.62 7.42
N GLU A 85 -1.50 1.88 7.07
CA GLU A 85 -2.53 2.88 6.81
C GLU A 85 -2.53 3.28 5.34
N VAL A 86 -3.72 3.53 4.78
CA VAL A 86 -3.90 4.03 3.41
C VAL A 86 -4.95 5.14 3.41
N GLU A 87 -4.67 6.22 2.68
CA GLU A 87 -5.65 7.27 2.40
C GLU A 87 -6.65 6.79 1.34
N ALA A 88 -7.83 6.36 1.79
CA ALA A 88 -8.88 5.79 0.95
C ALA A 88 -10.27 5.98 1.60
N CYS A 89 -11.34 5.74 0.85
CA CYS A 89 -12.70 5.73 1.39
C CYS A 89 -13.12 7.02 2.14
N GLY A 90 -12.53 8.17 1.78
CA GLY A 90 -12.80 9.47 2.41
C GLY A 90 -12.04 9.75 3.72
N GLY A 91 -11.04 8.95 4.07
CA GLY A 91 -10.17 9.19 5.24
C GLY A 91 -8.99 8.22 5.29
N THR A 92 -8.47 7.99 6.50
CA THR A 92 -7.43 6.98 6.74
C THR A 92 -8.09 5.63 7.02
N VAL A 93 -7.68 4.61 6.27
CA VAL A 93 -8.08 3.22 6.47
C VAL A 93 -6.88 2.43 7.01
N THR A 94 -7.04 1.82 8.17
CA THR A 94 -6.07 0.90 8.75
C THR A 94 -6.38 -0.53 8.30
N ILE A 95 -5.37 -1.24 7.81
CA ILE A 95 -5.44 -2.67 7.48
C ILE A 95 -4.49 -3.40 8.43
N ALA A 96 -5.03 -4.33 9.21
CA ALA A 96 -4.29 -5.15 10.16
C ALA A 96 -4.52 -6.64 9.88
N ALA A 97 -3.60 -7.50 10.34
CA ALA A 97 -3.85 -8.93 10.36
C ALA A 97 -4.88 -9.27 11.46
N GLY A 98 -5.88 -10.09 11.11
CA GLY A 98 -6.89 -10.61 12.03
C GLY A 98 -6.40 -11.85 12.80
N ASP A 99 -7.33 -12.67 13.26
CA ASP A 99 -7.09 -13.84 14.11
C ASP A 99 -6.31 -14.96 13.39
N VAL A 100 -6.46 -15.08 12.07
CA VAL A 100 -5.77 -16.11 11.27
C VAL A 100 -4.46 -15.54 10.72
N ARG A 101 -3.34 -16.02 11.28
CA ARG A 101 -1.98 -15.61 10.94
C ARG A 101 -1.10 -16.80 10.59
N ARG A 102 -1.39 -17.45 9.45
CA ARG A 102 -0.73 -18.68 8.98
C ARG A 102 -0.17 -18.52 7.56
N THR A 103 0.23 -17.32 7.20
CA THR A 103 0.92 -17.07 5.93
C THR A 103 2.29 -17.74 5.96
N GLU A 104 2.61 -18.43 4.88
CA GLU A 104 3.94 -18.92 4.57
C GLU A 104 4.44 -18.18 3.33
N TYR A 105 5.75 -17.96 3.28
CA TYR A 105 6.41 -17.40 2.10
C TYR A 105 7.60 -18.25 1.69
N LYS A 106 7.94 -18.17 0.40
CA LYS A 106 9.15 -18.71 -0.18
C LYS A 106 9.81 -17.61 -0.99
N ALA A 107 10.97 -17.13 -0.53
CA ALA A 107 11.80 -16.19 -1.27
C ALA A 107 12.87 -16.94 -2.07
N SER A 108 13.11 -16.50 -3.31
CA SER A 108 14.08 -17.10 -4.24
C SER A 108 14.74 -16.03 -5.11
N ARG A 109 16.06 -15.95 -5.03
CA ARG A 109 16.85 -15.06 -5.89
C ARG A 109 17.00 -15.65 -7.29
N GLN A 110 16.66 -14.86 -8.30
CA GLN A 110 16.77 -15.26 -9.70
C GLN A 110 18.19 -15.01 -10.24
N GLU A 111 18.49 -15.56 -11.43
CA GLU A 111 19.80 -15.40 -12.08
C GLU A 111 20.15 -13.95 -12.40
N ASP A 112 19.15 -13.11 -12.72
CA ASP A 112 19.31 -11.68 -12.98
C ASP A 112 19.46 -10.84 -11.69
N GLY A 113 19.44 -11.48 -10.53
CA GLY A 113 19.52 -10.86 -9.21
C GLY A 113 18.19 -10.34 -8.67
N SER A 114 17.09 -10.43 -9.43
CA SER A 114 15.74 -10.15 -8.94
C SER A 114 15.35 -11.10 -7.79
N MET A 115 14.39 -10.67 -6.97
CA MET A 115 13.87 -11.45 -5.86
C MET A 115 12.42 -11.82 -6.12
N ARG A 116 12.11 -13.12 -6.14
CA ARG A 116 10.74 -13.62 -6.18
C ARG A 116 10.30 -14.05 -4.79
N LEU A 117 9.16 -13.55 -4.34
CA LEU A 117 8.45 -13.99 -3.15
C LEU A 117 7.17 -14.69 -3.59
N ASP A 118 7.01 -15.97 -3.25
CA ASP A 118 5.74 -16.69 -3.39
C ASP A 118 5.06 -16.76 -2.02
N PHE A 119 3.76 -16.51 -1.97
CA PHE A 119 2.94 -16.49 -0.75
C PHE A 119 1.84 -17.55 -0.82
N ARG A 120 1.52 -18.14 0.34
CA ARG A 120 0.38 -19.05 0.51
C ARG A 120 -0.03 -19.11 1.98
N GLY A 121 -1.10 -19.86 2.28
CA GLY A 121 -1.51 -20.14 3.66
C GLY A 121 -2.77 -19.39 4.04
N GLY A 122 -3.04 -19.32 5.35
CA GLY A 122 -4.24 -18.66 5.87
C GLY A 122 -3.94 -17.26 6.38
N LEU A 123 -4.72 -16.28 5.93
CA LEU A 123 -4.70 -14.90 6.43
C LEU A 123 -6.13 -14.37 6.50
N THR A 124 -6.46 -13.71 7.61
CA THR A 124 -7.62 -12.81 7.71
C THR A 124 -7.12 -11.39 7.98
N LEU A 125 -7.91 -10.41 7.57
CA LEU A 125 -7.60 -8.98 7.71
C LEU A 125 -8.72 -8.26 8.44
N ASP A 126 -8.34 -7.39 9.36
CA ASP A 126 -9.22 -6.40 9.95
C ASP A 126 -9.00 -5.07 9.26
N VAL A 127 -10.08 -4.49 8.73
CA VAL A 127 -10.03 -3.22 8.00
C VAL A 127 -10.90 -2.21 8.73
N SER A 128 -10.33 -1.09 9.16
CA SER A 128 -11.06 -0.04 9.87
C SER A 128 -10.86 1.33 9.27
N ARG A 129 -11.93 2.14 9.22
CA ARG A 129 -11.88 3.53 8.76
C ARG A 129 -11.98 4.49 9.94
N ASP A 130 -11.02 5.41 10.05
CA ASP A 130 -10.91 6.30 11.20
C ASP A 130 -12.01 7.36 11.29
N SER A 131 -12.58 7.77 10.14
CA SER A 131 -13.53 8.88 10.08
C SER A 131 -14.87 8.58 10.75
N ASP A 132 -15.31 7.32 10.74
CA ASP A 132 -16.61 6.88 11.28
C ASP A 132 -16.52 5.60 12.12
N GLY A 133 -15.33 5.04 12.29
CA GLY A 133 -15.10 3.82 13.05
C GLY A 133 -15.66 2.56 12.40
N ALA A 134 -16.02 2.61 11.11
CA ALA A 134 -16.47 1.44 10.37
C ALA A 134 -15.41 0.34 10.37
N ARG A 135 -15.83 -0.92 10.48
CA ARG A 135 -14.93 -2.08 10.52
C ARG A 135 -15.44 -3.23 9.67
N LEU A 136 -14.50 -3.88 8.98
CA LEU A 136 -14.64 -5.22 8.43
C LEU A 136 -13.75 -6.12 9.26
N ASP A 137 -14.36 -7.11 9.88
CA ASP A 137 -13.71 -8.06 10.79
C ASP A 137 -13.44 -9.35 10.04
N GLU A 138 -12.24 -9.92 10.19
CA GLU A 138 -11.90 -11.25 9.67
C GLU A 138 -12.08 -11.42 8.15
N LEU A 139 -11.73 -10.41 7.35
CA LEU A 139 -11.80 -10.49 5.89
C LEU A 139 -10.79 -11.53 5.37
N GLU A 140 -11.28 -12.60 4.74
CA GLU A 140 -10.42 -13.69 4.24
C GLU A 140 -9.46 -13.20 3.13
N ALA A 141 -8.16 -13.28 3.37
CA ALA A 141 -7.10 -12.90 2.43
C ALA A 141 -6.10 -14.05 2.20
N SER A 142 -6.61 -15.28 2.18
CA SER A 142 -5.82 -16.52 2.12
C SER A 142 -5.39 -16.92 0.68
N GLY A 143 -5.65 -16.07 -0.30
CA GLY A 143 -5.29 -16.28 -1.69
C GLY A 143 -3.78 -16.40 -1.89
N PRO A 144 -3.27 -17.41 -2.63
CA PRO A 144 -1.87 -17.47 -2.96
C PRO A 144 -1.50 -16.32 -3.90
N GLY A 145 -0.22 -15.96 -3.91
CA GLY A 145 0.25 -14.93 -4.82
C GLY A 145 1.76 -14.92 -4.93
N TYR A 146 2.26 -13.98 -5.71
CA TYR A 146 3.69 -13.72 -5.76
C TYR A 146 3.97 -12.25 -6.00
N GLU A 147 5.20 -11.87 -5.64
CA GLU A 147 5.83 -10.63 -6.03
C GLU A 147 7.22 -10.92 -6.60
N LEU A 148 7.56 -10.34 -7.73
CA LEU A 148 8.87 -10.36 -8.35
C LEU A 148 9.41 -8.94 -8.40
N ARG A 149 10.47 -8.68 -7.64
CA ARG A 149 11.13 -7.38 -7.51
C ARG A 149 12.42 -7.39 -8.30
N SER A 150 12.63 -6.38 -9.14
CA SER A 150 13.91 -6.16 -9.83
C SER A 150 15.06 -6.01 -8.84
N ARG A 151 16.29 -6.22 -9.32
CA ARG A 151 17.50 -6.14 -8.49
C ARG A 151 17.69 -4.77 -7.81
N ASP A 152 17.27 -3.71 -8.48
CA ASP A 152 17.30 -2.33 -7.97
C ASP A 152 16.10 -2.00 -7.05
N GLY A 153 15.14 -2.92 -6.92
CA GLY A 153 13.92 -2.72 -6.12
C GLY A 153 12.90 -1.76 -6.74
N LEU A 154 13.18 -1.20 -7.92
CA LEU A 154 12.35 -0.14 -8.52
C LEU A 154 11.17 -0.68 -9.33
N THR A 155 11.18 -1.95 -9.72
CA THR A 155 10.08 -2.59 -10.44
C THR A 155 9.56 -3.76 -9.64
N ALA A 156 8.25 -3.80 -9.41
CA ALA A 156 7.57 -4.95 -8.84
C ALA A 156 6.54 -5.49 -9.84
N ILE A 157 6.56 -6.80 -10.07
CA ILE A 157 5.52 -7.55 -10.78
C ILE A 157 4.82 -8.43 -9.76
N TRP A 158 3.51 -8.32 -9.65
CA TRP A 158 2.75 -9.03 -8.63
C TRP A 158 1.54 -9.75 -9.22
N SER A 159 1.08 -10.79 -8.54
CA SER A 159 -0.14 -11.53 -8.88
C SER A 159 -0.77 -12.11 -7.63
N TRP A 160 -2.08 -11.93 -7.50
CA TRP A 160 -2.89 -12.44 -6.40
C TRP A 160 -4.00 -13.31 -6.97
N ASP A 161 -4.14 -14.53 -6.45
CA ASP A 161 -5.13 -15.52 -6.84
C ASP A 161 -6.08 -15.82 -5.66
N GLY A 162 -7.38 -16.01 -5.91
CA GLY A 162 -8.31 -16.39 -4.83
C GLY A 162 -8.74 -15.22 -3.94
N PRO A 163 -9.15 -15.48 -2.68
CA PRO A 163 -9.54 -14.44 -1.73
C PRO A 163 -8.39 -13.46 -1.44
N SER A 164 -8.52 -12.19 -1.83
CA SER A 164 -7.44 -11.21 -1.67
C SER A 164 -7.98 -9.78 -1.60
N LEU A 165 -7.32 -8.97 -0.78
CA LEU A 165 -7.45 -7.51 -0.74
C LEU A 165 -6.28 -6.90 -1.52
N VAL A 166 -6.58 -6.07 -2.52
CA VAL A 166 -5.57 -5.31 -3.27
C VAL A 166 -5.92 -3.83 -3.21
N THR A 167 -4.93 -3.01 -2.87
CA THR A 167 -5.10 -1.57 -2.67
C THR A 167 -4.16 -0.80 -3.58
N ALA A 168 -4.69 0.23 -4.24
CA ALA A 168 -3.90 1.27 -4.87
C ALA A 168 -3.49 2.32 -3.83
N PHE A 169 -2.20 2.45 -3.58
CA PHE A 169 -1.63 3.33 -2.56
C PHE A 169 -1.64 4.80 -2.98
N ASP A 170 -1.45 5.07 -4.27
CA ASP A 170 -1.44 6.42 -4.82
C ASP A 170 -2.36 6.58 -6.04
N ASP A 171 -2.39 7.78 -6.60
CA ASP A 171 -3.26 8.13 -7.72
C ASP A 171 -2.83 7.48 -9.05
N VAL A 172 -1.55 7.14 -9.20
CA VAL A 172 -1.03 6.47 -10.40
C VAL A 172 -1.53 5.02 -10.42
N GLU A 173 -1.38 4.30 -9.30
CA GLU A 173 -1.95 2.97 -9.13
C GLU A 173 -3.48 2.98 -9.25
N ASN A 174 -4.14 3.95 -8.62
CA ASN A 174 -5.60 4.06 -8.67
C ASN A 174 -6.09 4.31 -10.11
N SER A 175 -5.37 5.09 -10.91
CA SER A 175 -5.68 5.25 -12.33
C SER A 175 -5.56 3.93 -13.11
N ALA A 176 -4.59 3.07 -12.78
CA ALA A 176 -4.47 1.75 -13.37
C ALA A 176 -5.65 0.84 -13.00
N PHE A 177 -6.09 0.88 -11.75
CA PHE A 177 -7.26 0.12 -11.28
C PHE A 177 -8.54 0.58 -11.97
N GLN A 178 -8.75 1.89 -12.08
CA GLN A 178 -9.93 2.47 -12.72
C GLN A 178 -10.06 2.09 -14.20
N LYS A 179 -8.94 1.94 -14.93
CA LYS A 179 -8.94 1.48 -16.33
C LYS A 179 -9.49 0.06 -16.48
N GLU A 180 -9.34 -0.77 -15.46
CA GLU A 180 -9.88 -2.13 -15.39
C GLU A 180 -11.26 -2.21 -14.71
N GLY A 181 -11.87 -1.07 -14.40
CA GLY A 181 -13.13 -1.00 -13.68
C GLY A 181 -13.05 -1.45 -12.21
N LEU A 182 -11.85 -1.43 -11.63
CA LEU A 182 -11.61 -1.80 -10.22
C LEU A 182 -11.69 -0.55 -9.31
N PRO A 183 -12.24 -0.67 -8.09
CA PRO A 183 -12.19 0.39 -7.08
C PRO A 183 -10.78 0.53 -6.50
N ARG A 184 -10.46 1.67 -5.86
CA ARG A 184 -9.13 1.91 -5.23
C ARG A 184 -8.72 0.81 -4.25
N MET A 185 -9.68 0.29 -3.49
CA MET A 185 -9.53 -0.85 -2.60
C MET A 185 -10.47 -1.96 -3.04
N VAL A 186 -9.91 -3.03 -3.59
CA VAL A 186 -10.69 -4.14 -4.13
C VAL A 186 -10.50 -5.39 -3.29
N TYR A 187 -11.61 -5.99 -2.90
CA TYR A 187 -11.65 -7.36 -2.40
C TYR A 187 -12.21 -8.28 -3.49
N PHE A 188 -11.63 -9.45 -3.70
CA PHE A 188 -12.20 -10.46 -4.60
C PHE A 188 -12.05 -11.84 -3.99
N THR A 189 -12.98 -12.75 -4.28
CA THR A 189 -13.03 -14.08 -3.65
C THR A 189 -12.46 -15.18 -4.54
N GLY A 190 -12.26 -14.91 -5.83
CA GLY A 190 -11.74 -15.88 -6.79
C GLY A 190 -11.21 -15.24 -8.06
N GLY A 191 -10.54 -16.04 -8.90
CA GLY A 191 -9.86 -15.51 -10.09
C GLY A 191 -8.50 -14.90 -9.73
N ARG A 192 -8.03 -13.96 -10.56
CA ARG A 192 -6.70 -13.36 -10.44
C ARG A 192 -6.70 -11.88 -10.78
N ILE A 193 -5.92 -11.10 -10.04
CA ILE A 193 -5.45 -9.77 -10.43
C ILE A 193 -3.91 -9.81 -10.45
N ALA A 194 -3.31 -9.38 -11.55
CA ALA A 194 -1.87 -9.23 -11.67
C ALA A 194 -1.52 -7.86 -12.25
N GLY A 195 -0.36 -7.34 -11.85
CA GLY A 195 0.07 -6.02 -12.27
C GLY A 195 1.57 -5.81 -12.18
N LYS A 196 1.97 -4.64 -12.62
CA LYS A 196 3.34 -4.14 -12.58
C LYS A 196 3.33 -2.72 -12.04
N THR A 197 4.21 -2.43 -11.10
CA THR A 197 4.47 -1.08 -10.59
C THR A 197 5.95 -0.73 -10.79
N VAL A 198 6.20 0.54 -11.06
CA VAL A 198 7.54 1.11 -11.17
C VAL A 198 7.62 2.30 -10.24
N SER A 199 8.56 2.22 -9.30
CA SER A 199 8.88 3.26 -8.35
C SER A 199 10.07 4.10 -8.84
N PRO A 200 10.15 5.38 -8.42
CA PRO A 200 11.29 6.24 -8.68
C PRO A 200 12.45 5.86 -7.76
N GLU A 201 13.66 6.25 -8.15
CA GLU A 201 14.86 6.09 -7.30
C GLU A 201 14.75 6.85 -5.99
N THR A 202 13.97 7.94 -5.95
CA THR A 202 13.65 8.73 -4.75
C THR A 202 12.37 8.21 -4.12
N PRO A 203 12.43 7.41 -3.06
CA PRO A 203 11.27 6.55 -2.77
C PRO A 203 10.10 7.21 -2.03
N ASP A 204 10.19 8.50 -1.70
CA ASP A 204 9.03 9.29 -1.27
C ASP A 204 8.26 9.92 -2.44
N ALA A 205 8.69 9.70 -3.69
CA ALA A 205 8.08 10.32 -4.85
C ALA A 205 6.86 9.56 -5.41
N GLY A 206 6.36 8.54 -4.69
CA GLY A 206 5.21 7.72 -5.10
C GLY A 206 5.50 6.83 -6.31
N THR A 207 4.49 6.27 -6.96
CA THR A 207 4.64 5.40 -8.13
C THR A 207 4.84 6.20 -9.42
N VAL A 208 5.83 5.83 -10.25
CA VAL A 208 6.06 6.44 -11.58
C VAL A 208 5.09 5.88 -12.61
N SER A 209 4.86 4.57 -12.58
CA SER A 209 3.88 3.92 -13.47
C SER A 209 3.30 2.66 -12.85
N ALA A 210 2.05 2.39 -13.18
CA ALA A 210 1.32 1.21 -12.76
C ALA A 210 0.47 0.67 -13.91
N GLU A 211 0.39 -0.65 -14.01
CA GLU A 211 -0.39 -1.36 -15.02
C GLU A 211 -1.00 -2.62 -14.41
N ILE A 212 -2.27 -2.88 -14.70
CA ILE A 212 -2.89 -4.18 -14.47
C ILE A 212 -2.70 -5.01 -15.73
N THR A 213 -1.91 -6.09 -15.62
CA THR A 213 -1.53 -6.93 -16.75
C THR A 213 -2.49 -8.10 -16.94
N GLN A 214 -3.25 -8.44 -15.91
CA GLN A 214 -4.31 -9.45 -15.99
C GLN A 214 -5.41 -9.15 -14.95
N ASN A 215 -6.66 -9.16 -15.39
CA ASN A 215 -7.83 -9.12 -14.51
C ASN A 215 -8.83 -10.22 -14.91
N SER A 216 -9.01 -11.19 -14.01
CA SER A 216 -10.00 -12.27 -14.12
C SER A 216 -10.75 -12.46 -12.80
N ALA A 217 -10.75 -11.43 -11.96
CA ALA A 217 -11.31 -11.46 -10.62
C ALA A 217 -12.81 -11.76 -10.63
N LYS A 218 -13.26 -12.49 -9.61
CA LYS A 218 -14.63 -12.92 -9.39
C LYS A 218 -15.04 -12.56 -7.96
N GLY A 219 -16.32 -12.26 -7.77
CA GLY A 219 -16.82 -11.81 -6.46
C GLY A 219 -16.16 -10.50 -6.03
N VAL A 220 -15.90 -9.61 -7.00
CA VAL A 220 -15.27 -8.30 -6.79
C VAL A 220 -16.18 -7.42 -5.94
N GLN A 221 -15.64 -6.88 -4.86
CA GLN A 221 -16.30 -5.98 -3.93
C GLN A 221 -15.44 -4.72 -3.72
N ASP A 222 -16.13 -3.58 -3.61
CA ASP A 222 -15.54 -2.30 -3.25
C ASP A 222 -15.48 -2.20 -1.73
N VAL A 223 -14.27 -2.22 -1.18
CA VAL A 223 -14.06 -2.21 0.28
C VAL A 223 -14.58 -0.93 0.91
N CYS A 224 -14.54 0.20 0.19
CA CYS A 224 -15.12 1.44 0.69
C CYS A 224 -16.65 1.32 0.86
N ARG A 225 -17.33 0.68 -0.10
CA ARG A 225 -18.77 0.39 0.03
C ARG A 225 -19.08 -0.61 1.13
N MET A 226 -18.21 -1.59 1.35
CA MET A 226 -18.36 -2.54 2.45
C MET A 226 -18.25 -1.81 3.81
N LEU A 227 -17.28 -0.90 3.95
CA LEU A 227 -17.15 -0.06 5.14
C LEU A 227 -18.35 0.87 5.33
N ASP A 228 -18.85 1.50 4.26
CA ASP A 228 -20.07 2.32 4.31
C ASP A 228 -21.28 1.51 4.79
N ALA A 229 -21.42 0.25 4.35
CA ALA A 229 -22.50 -0.63 4.82
C ALA A 229 -22.33 -1.01 6.30
N ALA A 230 -21.10 -1.27 6.75
CA ALA A 230 -20.80 -1.57 8.14
C ALA A 230 -21.11 -0.38 9.07
N ALA A 231 -20.77 0.84 8.67
CA ALA A 231 -21.06 2.07 9.44
C ALA A 231 -22.57 2.27 9.67
N ASN A 232 -23.40 1.82 8.73
CA ASN A 232 -24.84 1.98 8.78
C ASN A 232 -25.58 0.80 9.43
N THR A 233 -24.87 -0.24 9.85
CA THR A 233 -25.45 -1.38 10.54
C THR A 233 -25.56 -1.04 12.03
N PRO A 234 -26.78 -1.01 12.62
CA PRO A 234 -26.92 -0.80 14.07
C PRO A 234 -26.08 -1.83 14.83
N PRO A 235 -25.42 -1.46 15.94
CA PRO A 235 -24.78 -2.46 16.79
C PRO A 235 -25.83 -3.52 17.14
N ALA A 236 -25.49 -4.80 16.92
CA ALA A 236 -26.38 -5.89 17.26
C ALA A 236 -26.84 -5.67 18.72
N GLU A 237 -28.15 -5.57 18.95
CA GLU A 237 -28.69 -5.43 20.30
C GLU A 237 -28.10 -6.57 21.12
N THR A 238 -27.26 -6.25 22.10
CA THR A 238 -26.80 -7.21 23.09
C THR A 238 -28.02 -7.64 23.86
N VAL A 239 -28.64 -8.74 23.43
CA VAL A 239 -29.67 -9.44 24.18
C VAL A 239 -28.98 -9.94 25.44
N SER A 240 -29.10 -9.16 26.50
CA SER A 240 -28.66 -9.59 27.82
C SER A 240 -29.50 -10.81 28.22
N PRO A 241 -28.87 -11.94 28.58
CA PRO A 241 -29.59 -13.14 28.99
C PRO A 241 -30.37 -12.95 30.29
#